data_AF-A0AA36FXS4-F1
#
_entry.id   AF-A0AA36FXS4-F1
#
_cell.length_a   1.000
_cell.length_b   1.000
_cell.length_c   1.000
_cell.angle_alpha   90.00
_cell.angle_beta   90.00
_cell.angle_gamma   90.00
#
_symmetry.space_group_name_H-M   'P 1'
#
loop_
_entity.id
_entity.type
_entity.pdbx_description
1 polymer ?
#
loop_
_entity_poly.entity_id
_entity_poly.type
_entity_poly.pdbx_seq_one_letter_code
_entity_poly.pdbx_strand_id
1 'polypeptide(L)'
;MIHLFEELTMVVLFLAMGIAQFFFLTKEMPCKIVTIAIQFTMTLLAGLFLMEGLFAQGMINYSKPKNAGLGTPMSLFISLIIAAISTGATYFLQHKYYAVSGLSCHAVTSVGMMYGFIIPVWLLVFLAGVMAQRGLLKCVKVQYDSDLEQVYWAYKSAKVLVPFSTLVTTIYVLIMFGLDQQRWYVLILAAILNVILAFYLYVAHTFSQQKLAKKKAPGPGGIYRQCPKDKQDDNDNPDSKSDAAPAPEPTEAIPVDAPPAY
;
A
#
# COMPACT_ATOMS: atom_id res chain seq x y z
N MET A 1 5.79 12.80 -5.26
CA MET A 1 4.94 13.84 -4.65
C MET A 1 3.81 13.21 -3.84
N ILE A 2 3.05 12.25 -4.40
CA ILE A 2 2.02 11.47 -3.67
C ILE A 2 2.59 10.81 -2.39
N HIS A 3 3.72 10.11 -2.50
CA HIS A 3 4.42 9.51 -1.34
C HIS A 3 4.76 10.47 -0.21
N LEU A 4 5.21 11.70 -0.52
CA LEU A 4 5.53 12.69 0.51
C LEU A 4 4.26 13.10 1.27
N PHE A 5 3.14 13.22 0.56
CA PHE A 5 1.86 13.58 1.16
C PHE A 5 1.30 12.43 2.00
N GLU A 6 1.46 11.18 1.58
CA GLU A 6 1.13 9.98 2.38
C GLU A 6 1.93 9.96 3.67
N GLU A 7 3.26 10.08 3.59
CA GLU A 7 4.19 10.15 4.72
C GLU A 7 3.80 11.27 5.71
N LEU A 8 3.55 12.48 5.21
CA LEU A 8 3.10 13.60 6.04
C LEU A 8 1.75 13.31 6.72
N THR A 9 0.79 12.75 5.97
CA THR A 9 -0.54 12.41 6.49
C THR A 9 -0.45 11.35 7.59
N MET A 10 0.44 10.37 7.47
CA MET A 10 0.71 9.39 8.54
C MET A 10 1.30 10.02 9.78
N VAL A 11 2.30 10.91 9.64
CA VAL A 11 2.90 11.60 10.78
C VAL A 11 1.84 12.39 11.54
N VAL A 12 0.98 13.12 10.81
CA VAL A 12 -0.14 13.85 11.41
C VAL A 12 -1.12 12.91 12.10
N LEU A 13 -1.46 11.77 11.49
CA LEU A 13 -2.36 10.76 12.07
C LEU A 13 -1.84 10.23 13.41
N PHE A 14 -0.58 9.79 13.46
CA PHE A 14 0.00 9.20 14.66
C PHE A 14 0.24 10.24 15.76
N LEU A 15 0.59 11.49 15.41
CA LEU A 15 0.65 12.59 16.37
C LEU A 15 -0.74 12.90 16.95
N ALA A 16 -1.77 12.97 16.11
CA ALA A 16 -3.14 13.22 16.57
C ALA A 16 -3.62 12.12 17.53
N MET A 17 -3.35 10.85 17.20
CA MET A 17 -3.63 9.71 18.09
C MET A 17 -2.87 9.80 19.42
N GLY A 18 -1.57 10.10 19.38
CA GLY A 18 -0.76 10.25 20.59
C GLY A 18 -1.28 11.36 21.49
N ILE A 19 -1.58 12.54 20.92
CA ILE A 19 -2.11 13.68 21.67
C ILE A 19 -3.49 13.33 22.28
N ALA A 20 -4.37 12.69 21.50
CA ALA A 20 -5.68 12.22 21.97
C ALA A 20 -5.56 11.37 23.24
N GLN A 21 -4.54 10.49 23.26
CA GLN A 21 -4.39 9.46 24.27
C GLN A 21 -3.81 9.98 25.60
N PHE A 22 -3.06 11.08 25.57
CA PHE A 22 -2.37 11.60 26.76
C PHE A 22 -2.91 12.94 27.28
N PHE A 23 -3.47 13.80 26.42
CA PHE A 23 -3.76 15.20 26.80
C PHE A 23 -5.25 15.53 26.99
N PHE A 24 -6.16 14.80 26.35
CA PHE A 24 -7.58 15.20 26.28
C PHE A 24 -8.57 14.29 27.03
N LEU A 25 -8.06 13.36 27.84
CA LEU A 25 -8.84 12.30 28.51
C LEU A 25 -10.04 12.81 29.35
N THR A 26 -10.01 14.07 29.82
CA THR A 26 -11.02 14.64 30.71
C THR A 26 -11.94 15.67 30.05
N LYS A 27 -11.76 15.97 28.75
CA LYS A 27 -12.50 17.03 28.05
C LYS A 27 -13.27 16.48 26.85
N GLU A 28 -14.58 16.37 26.95
CA GLU A 28 -15.44 15.75 25.90
C GLU A 28 -15.34 16.42 24.52
N MET A 29 -15.36 17.76 24.46
CA MET A 29 -15.33 18.50 23.18
C MET A 29 -14.03 18.34 22.38
N PRO A 30 -12.83 18.60 22.93
CA PRO A 30 -11.59 18.40 22.18
C PRO A 30 -11.37 16.93 21.80
N CYS A 31 -11.80 16.02 22.67
CA CYS A 31 -11.77 14.59 22.44
C CYS A 31 -12.59 14.16 21.22
N LYS A 32 -13.81 14.69 21.09
CA LYS A 32 -14.66 14.51 19.92
C LYS A 32 -14.02 15.08 18.64
N ILE A 33 -13.47 16.29 18.70
CA ILE A 33 -12.80 16.94 17.55
C ILE A 33 -11.61 16.10 17.07
N VAL A 34 -10.75 15.65 18.00
CA VAL A 34 -9.57 14.87 17.67
C VAL A 34 -9.95 13.52 17.08
N THR A 35 -11.00 12.87 17.58
CA THR A 35 -11.49 11.59 17.00
C THR A 35 -12.06 11.75 15.60
N ILE A 36 -12.77 12.86 15.33
CA ILE A 36 -13.20 13.20 13.95
C ILE A 36 -11.99 13.44 13.05
N ALA A 37 -10.97 14.17 13.54
CA ALA A 37 -9.75 14.43 12.79
C ALA A 37 -9.00 13.13 12.47
N ILE A 38 -8.86 12.21 13.43
CA ILE A 38 -8.23 10.90 13.24
C ILE A 38 -8.97 10.08 12.18
N GLN A 39 -10.30 10.03 12.24
CA GLN A 39 -11.11 9.33 11.24
C GLN A 39 -10.93 9.94 9.84
N PHE A 40 -10.98 11.27 9.75
CA PHE A 40 -10.77 11.99 8.49
C PHE A 40 -9.38 11.73 7.92
N THR A 41 -8.34 11.83 8.73
CA THR A 41 -6.96 11.61 8.30
C THR A 41 -6.72 10.16 7.88
N MET A 42 -7.31 9.18 8.56
CA MET A 42 -7.19 7.77 8.18
C MET A 42 -7.94 7.46 6.87
N THR A 43 -9.15 8.00 6.69
CA THR A 43 -9.90 7.82 5.44
C THR A 43 -9.25 8.55 4.27
N LEU A 44 -8.65 9.72 4.51
CA LEU A 44 -7.81 10.43 3.54
C LEU A 44 -6.63 9.56 3.12
N LEU A 45 -5.90 9.01 4.08
CA LEU A 45 -4.76 8.14 3.83
C LEU A 45 -5.14 6.87 3.04
N ALA A 46 -6.26 6.24 3.38
CA ALA A 46 -6.78 5.10 2.64
C ALA A 46 -7.21 5.47 1.21
N GLY A 47 -7.76 6.67 1.01
CA GLY A 47 -8.03 7.23 -0.31
C GLY A 47 -6.77 7.44 -1.14
N LEU A 48 -5.69 7.95 -0.51
CA LEU A 48 -4.39 8.11 -1.16
C LEU A 48 -3.83 6.75 -1.61
N PHE A 49 -3.89 5.72 -0.76
CA PHE A 49 -3.49 4.36 -1.13
C PHE A 49 -4.27 3.83 -2.34
N LEU A 50 -5.59 4.05 -2.39
CA LEU A 50 -6.40 3.66 -3.54
C LEU A 50 -5.94 4.38 -4.81
N MET A 51 -5.71 5.69 -4.72
CA MET A 51 -5.22 6.47 -5.85
C MET A 51 -3.81 6.03 -6.28
N GLU A 52 -2.92 5.69 -5.35
CA GLU A 52 -1.60 5.14 -5.66
C GLU A 52 -1.72 3.81 -6.41
N GLY A 53 -2.60 2.91 -5.96
CA GLY A 53 -2.88 1.64 -6.65
C GLY A 53 -3.40 1.86 -8.08
N LEU A 54 -4.32 2.81 -8.26
CA LEU A 54 -4.84 3.20 -9.58
C LEU A 54 -3.76 3.83 -10.47
N PHE A 55 -2.87 4.64 -9.91
CA PHE A 55 -1.74 5.23 -10.64
C PHE A 55 -0.70 4.18 -11.02
N ALA A 56 -0.34 3.27 -10.12
CA ALA A 56 0.55 2.16 -10.40
C ALA A 56 0.01 1.30 -11.55
N GLN A 57 -1.28 0.96 -11.52
CA GLN A 57 -1.92 0.25 -12.62
C GLN A 57 -1.94 1.08 -13.92
N GLY A 58 -2.21 2.38 -13.84
CA GLY A 58 -2.24 3.29 -14.99
C GLY A 58 -0.87 3.46 -15.66
N MET A 59 0.20 3.47 -14.87
CA MET A 59 1.59 3.54 -15.34
C MET A 59 2.00 2.28 -16.11
N ILE A 60 1.54 1.10 -15.68
CA ILE A 60 1.81 -0.20 -16.34
C ILE A 60 1.02 -0.35 -17.66
N ASN A 61 -0.16 0.25 -17.72
CA ASN A 61 -1.00 0.27 -18.93
C ASN A 61 -0.60 1.37 -19.95
N TYR A 62 0.55 2.04 -19.78
CA TYR A 62 1.00 3.18 -20.62
C TYR A 62 0.06 4.39 -20.69
N SER A 63 -0.99 4.41 -19.88
CA SER A 63 -2.05 5.41 -20.01
C SER A 63 -1.72 6.71 -19.25
N LYS A 64 -0.79 6.68 -18.29
CA LYS A 64 -0.45 7.85 -17.46
C LYS A 64 1.05 7.92 -17.16
N PRO A 65 1.76 9.01 -17.52
CA PRO A 65 3.15 9.19 -17.11
C PRO A 65 3.27 9.39 -15.59
N LYS A 66 4.38 8.93 -15.01
CA LYS A 66 4.71 8.97 -13.56
C LYS A 66 4.53 10.36 -12.92
N ASN A 67 4.64 11.42 -13.72
CA ASN A 67 4.50 12.82 -13.31
C ASN A 67 3.53 13.60 -14.22
N ALA A 68 2.42 13.01 -14.67
CA ALA A 68 1.35 13.81 -15.28
C ALA A 68 0.98 14.92 -14.29
N GLY A 69 1.36 16.18 -14.58
CA GLY A 69 1.25 17.30 -13.63
C GLY A 69 -0.16 17.50 -13.08
N LEU A 70 -1.18 17.03 -13.81
CA LEU A 70 -2.59 17.06 -13.41
C LEU A 70 -3.04 15.85 -12.57
N GLY A 71 -2.34 14.70 -12.65
CA GLY A 71 -2.75 13.47 -11.98
C GLY A 71 -2.59 13.53 -10.45
N THR A 72 -1.48 14.09 -9.98
CA THR A 72 -1.18 14.22 -8.54
C THR A 72 -2.19 15.11 -7.78
N PRO A 73 -2.49 16.35 -8.23
CA PRO A 73 -3.48 17.18 -7.54
C PRO A 73 -4.89 16.58 -7.61
N MET A 74 -5.23 15.91 -8.72
CA MET A 74 -6.52 15.22 -8.86
C MET A 74 -6.67 14.05 -7.87
N SER A 75 -5.62 13.25 -7.62
CA SER A 75 -5.67 12.22 -6.56
C SER A 75 -5.91 12.79 -5.18
N LEU A 76 -5.24 13.89 -4.86
CA LEU A 76 -5.36 14.51 -3.56
C LEU A 76 -6.77 15.06 -3.37
N PHE A 77 -7.31 15.72 -4.39
CA PHE A 77 -8.68 16.23 -4.38
C PHE A 77 -9.74 15.13 -4.25
N ILE A 78 -9.61 14.04 -5.03
CA ILE A 78 -10.53 12.88 -4.93
C ILE A 78 -10.46 12.24 -3.54
N SER A 79 -9.26 12.03 -3.01
CA SER A 79 -9.07 11.43 -1.69
C SER A 79 -9.66 12.30 -0.58
N LEU A 80 -9.57 13.63 -0.73
CA LEU A 80 -10.15 14.60 0.21
C LEU A 80 -11.68 14.58 0.17
N ILE A 81 -12.29 14.48 -1.02
CA ILE A 81 -13.74 14.31 -1.15
C ILE A 81 -14.20 13.00 -0.51
N ILE A 82 -13.51 11.89 -0.78
CA ILE A 82 -13.83 10.58 -0.18
C ILE A 82 -13.78 10.65 1.35
N ALA A 83 -12.72 11.24 1.91
CA ALA A 83 -12.56 11.42 3.34
C ALA A 83 -13.67 12.31 3.95
N ALA A 84 -13.99 13.43 3.29
CA ALA A 84 -15.04 14.34 3.74
C ALA A 84 -16.42 13.68 3.75
N ILE A 85 -16.77 12.94 2.69
CA ILE A 85 -18.05 12.22 2.59
C ILE A 85 -18.12 11.12 3.65
N SER A 86 -17.08 10.29 3.77
CA SER A 86 -17.07 9.18 4.73
C SER A 86 -17.15 9.67 6.18
N THR A 87 -16.36 10.69 6.52
CA THR A 87 -16.35 11.27 7.86
C THR A 87 -17.64 12.00 8.14
N GLY A 88 -18.15 12.79 7.18
CA GLY A 88 -19.43 13.49 7.29
C GLY A 88 -20.60 12.54 7.50
N ALA A 89 -20.70 11.48 6.70
CA ALA A 89 -21.73 10.46 6.83
C ALA A 89 -21.70 9.79 8.21
N THR A 90 -20.50 9.41 8.69
CA THR A 90 -20.35 8.81 10.01
C THR A 90 -20.71 9.79 11.12
N TYR A 91 -20.29 11.05 11.00
CA TYR A 91 -20.63 12.08 11.96
C TYR A 91 -22.14 12.30 12.04
N PHE A 92 -22.85 12.50 10.92
CA PHE A 92 -24.29 12.74 10.96
C PHE A 92 -25.07 11.54 11.49
N LEU A 93 -24.70 10.32 11.09
CA LEU A 93 -25.39 9.10 11.50
C LEU A 93 -25.08 8.71 12.95
N GLN A 94 -23.90 9.06 13.48
CA GLN A 94 -23.38 8.50 14.74
C GLN A 94 -22.70 9.53 15.68
N HIS A 95 -22.97 10.82 15.54
CA HIS A 95 -22.38 11.91 16.36
C HIS A 95 -22.50 11.71 17.88
N LYS A 96 -23.49 10.93 18.34
CA LYS A 96 -23.77 10.64 19.75
C LYS A 96 -22.76 9.68 20.39
N TYR A 97 -21.99 8.96 19.58
CA TYR A 97 -21.06 7.95 20.06
C TYR A 97 -19.60 8.46 20.13
N TYR A 98 -19.32 9.67 19.65
CA TYR A 98 -18.01 10.29 19.81
C TYR A 98 -17.77 10.72 21.27
N ALA A 99 -16.57 10.43 21.81
CA ALA A 99 -16.11 10.77 23.17
C ALA A 99 -16.86 10.08 24.33
N VAL A 100 -17.48 8.92 24.09
CA VAL A 100 -18.33 8.24 25.09
C VAL A 100 -17.56 7.34 26.06
N SER A 101 -16.28 7.01 25.81
CA SER A 101 -15.58 5.96 26.58
C SER A 101 -15.20 6.35 28.01
N GLY A 102 -15.02 7.65 28.29
CA GLY A 102 -14.58 8.16 29.60
C GLY A 102 -13.18 7.70 30.04
N LEU A 103 -12.57 6.71 29.38
CA LEU A 103 -11.26 6.11 29.66
C LEU A 103 -10.20 6.49 28.63
N SER A 104 -10.64 6.78 27.40
CA SER A 104 -9.84 7.13 26.23
C SER A 104 -10.63 8.13 25.39
N CYS A 105 -9.93 8.87 24.53
CA CYS A 105 -10.63 9.76 23.62
C CYS A 105 -11.32 9.11 22.43
N HIS A 106 -11.16 7.80 22.35
CA HIS A 106 -11.57 6.99 21.22
C HIS A 106 -12.99 6.43 21.44
N ALA A 107 -13.51 5.85 20.36
CA ALA A 107 -14.84 5.26 20.31
C ALA A 107 -14.95 4.09 21.30
N VAL A 108 -16.01 4.02 22.10
CA VAL A 108 -16.40 2.77 22.76
C VAL A 108 -16.67 1.74 21.68
N THR A 109 -16.20 0.50 21.86
CA THR A 109 -16.56 -0.66 21.03
C THR A 109 -18.04 -1.03 21.16
N SER A 110 -18.95 -0.12 20.83
CA SER A 110 -20.32 -0.44 20.49
C SER A 110 -20.36 -0.83 19.01
N VAL A 111 -21.06 -1.93 18.71
CA VAL A 111 -21.06 -2.57 17.39
C VAL A 111 -21.37 -1.59 16.24
N GLY A 112 -22.27 -0.63 16.47
CA GLY A 112 -22.64 0.37 15.47
C GLY A 112 -21.50 1.33 15.09
N MET A 113 -20.70 1.75 16.08
CA MET A 113 -19.65 2.75 15.88
C MET A 113 -18.41 2.17 15.19
N MET A 114 -18.10 0.91 15.49
CA MET A 114 -17.04 0.17 14.81
C MET A 114 -17.23 0.18 13.29
N TYR A 115 -18.47 0.01 12.81
CA TYR A 115 -18.75 -0.02 11.38
C TYR A 115 -18.48 1.30 10.66
N GLY A 116 -18.85 2.44 11.25
CA GLY A 116 -18.61 3.75 10.65
C GLY A 116 -17.13 4.11 10.51
N PHE A 117 -16.30 3.64 11.45
CA PHE A 117 -14.87 3.94 11.49
C PHE A 117 -14.01 2.95 10.70
N ILE A 118 -14.43 1.68 10.64
CA ILE A 118 -13.63 0.60 10.05
C ILE A 118 -14.04 0.32 8.61
N ILE A 119 -15.34 0.20 8.31
CA ILE A 119 -15.80 -0.26 6.98
C ILE A 119 -15.28 0.63 5.85
N PRO A 120 -15.37 1.97 5.90
CA PRO A 120 -14.91 2.80 4.80
C PRO A 120 -13.40 2.65 4.55
N VAL A 121 -12.62 2.58 5.63
CA VAL A 121 -11.16 2.40 5.57
C VAL A 121 -10.82 1.03 4.99
N TRP A 122 -11.44 -0.04 5.48
CA TRP A 122 -11.24 -1.40 4.98
C TRP A 122 -11.61 -1.55 3.51
N LEU A 123 -12.72 -0.96 3.09
CA LEU A 123 -13.15 -0.98 1.68
C LEU A 123 -12.09 -0.32 0.79
N LEU A 124 -11.60 0.86 1.19
CA LEU A 124 -10.60 1.60 0.43
C LEU A 124 -9.26 0.86 0.37
N VAL A 125 -8.79 0.31 1.49
CA VAL A 125 -7.55 -0.47 1.56
C VAL A 125 -7.67 -1.77 0.76
N PHE A 126 -8.81 -2.45 0.82
CA PHE A 126 -9.07 -3.64 0.03
C PHE A 126 -9.05 -3.33 -1.47
N LEU A 127 -9.74 -2.28 -1.89
CA LEU A 127 -9.73 -1.84 -3.29
C LEU A 127 -8.32 -1.43 -3.75
N ALA A 128 -7.57 -0.71 -2.91
CA ALA A 128 -6.18 -0.36 -3.18
C ALA A 128 -5.33 -1.61 -3.40
N GLY A 129 -5.49 -2.63 -2.55
CA GLY A 129 -4.81 -3.91 -2.68
C GLY A 129 -5.18 -4.66 -3.96
N VAL A 130 -6.46 -4.71 -4.32
CA VAL A 130 -6.92 -5.32 -5.58
C VAL A 130 -6.30 -4.62 -6.80
N MET A 131 -6.26 -3.28 -6.81
CA MET A 131 -5.65 -2.53 -7.91
C MET A 131 -4.13 -2.75 -7.98
N ALA A 132 -3.45 -2.80 -6.83
CA ALA A 132 -2.04 -3.12 -6.75
C ALA A 132 -1.73 -4.52 -7.31
N GLN A 133 -2.48 -5.54 -6.89
CA GLN A 133 -2.30 -6.91 -7.37
C GLN A 133 -2.58 -7.04 -8.88
N ARG A 134 -3.60 -6.33 -9.39
CA ARG A 134 -3.86 -6.23 -10.85
C ARG A 134 -2.69 -5.59 -11.58
N GLY A 135 -2.09 -4.54 -11.03
CA GLY A 135 -0.87 -3.93 -11.56
C GLY A 135 0.29 -4.93 -11.62
N LEU A 136 0.56 -5.64 -10.52
CA LEU A 136 1.63 -6.64 -10.45
C LEU A 136 1.45 -7.77 -11.48
N LEU A 137 0.23 -8.31 -11.61
CA LEU A 137 -0.09 -9.35 -12.59
C LEU A 137 0.09 -8.88 -14.03
N LYS A 138 -0.27 -7.62 -14.30
CA LYS A 138 -0.08 -7.02 -15.63
C LYS A 138 1.38 -6.77 -15.95
N CYS A 139 2.19 -6.45 -14.94
CA CYS A 139 3.62 -6.24 -15.12
C CYS A 139 4.35 -7.48 -15.68
N VAL A 140 3.82 -8.68 -15.44
CA VAL A 140 4.32 -9.93 -16.03
C VAL A 140 4.04 -10.01 -17.54
N LYS A 141 3.07 -9.24 -18.06
CA LYS A 141 2.59 -9.27 -19.45
C LYS A 141 2.97 -8.03 -20.27
N VAL A 142 3.85 -7.17 -19.77
CA VAL A 142 4.20 -5.90 -20.42
C VAL A 142 5.10 -6.13 -21.63
N GLN A 143 4.69 -5.60 -22.80
CA GLN A 143 5.43 -5.65 -24.06
C GLN A 143 6.58 -4.62 -24.13
N TYR A 144 7.50 -4.82 -25.07
CA TYR A 144 8.87 -4.26 -25.16
C TYR A 144 8.99 -2.72 -25.25
N ASP A 145 7.91 -1.99 -25.57
CA ASP A 145 7.93 -0.55 -25.86
C ASP A 145 7.80 0.35 -24.60
N SER A 146 7.89 -0.24 -23.40
CA SER A 146 7.72 0.43 -22.11
C SER A 146 8.92 1.25 -21.71
N ASP A 147 8.65 2.44 -21.19
CA ASP A 147 9.58 3.11 -20.28
C ASP A 147 9.80 2.22 -19.04
N LEU A 148 10.89 1.45 -19.08
CA LEU A 148 11.31 0.52 -18.03
C LEU A 148 11.46 1.21 -16.67
N GLU A 149 11.81 2.48 -16.65
CA GLU A 149 11.89 3.24 -15.42
C GLU A 149 10.49 3.44 -14.82
N GLN A 150 9.52 3.87 -15.63
CA GLN A 150 8.14 4.03 -15.18
C GLN A 150 7.54 2.71 -14.68
N VAL A 151 7.77 1.61 -15.39
CA VAL A 151 7.28 0.28 -15.02
C VAL A 151 7.91 -0.23 -13.72
N TYR A 152 9.22 -0.01 -13.52
CA TYR A 152 9.90 -0.35 -12.26
C TYR A 152 9.26 0.36 -11.06
N TRP A 153 9.01 1.67 -11.17
CA TRP A 153 8.42 2.44 -10.09
C TRP A 153 6.99 2.02 -9.80
N ALA A 154 6.20 1.73 -10.84
CA ALA A 154 4.84 1.23 -10.69
C ALA A 154 4.79 -0.15 -9.99
N TYR A 155 5.66 -1.08 -10.41
CA TYR A 155 5.76 -2.41 -9.80
C TYR A 155 6.15 -2.32 -8.33
N LYS A 156 7.16 -1.50 -8.02
CA LYS A 156 7.62 -1.27 -6.66
C LYS A 156 6.50 -0.69 -5.78
N SER A 157 5.84 0.37 -6.24
CA SER A 157 4.70 0.96 -5.53
C SER A 157 3.63 -0.08 -5.24
N ALA A 158 3.19 -0.84 -6.24
CA ALA A 158 2.18 -1.88 -6.06
C ALA A 158 2.59 -2.98 -5.07
N LYS A 159 3.87 -3.39 -5.07
CA LYS A 159 4.40 -4.42 -4.17
C LYS A 159 4.48 -3.96 -2.71
N VAL A 160 4.85 -2.69 -2.50
CA VAL A 160 4.98 -2.08 -1.17
C VAL A 160 3.61 -1.69 -0.60
N LEU A 161 2.67 -1.27 -1.45
CA LEU A 161 1.38 -0.72 -1.03
C LEU A 161 0.54 -1.66 -0.15
N VAL A 162 0.48 -2.96 -0.47
CA VAL A 162 -0.35 -3.94 0.26
C VAL A 162 0.13 -4.15 1.71
N PRO A 163 1.38 -4.59 1.96
CA PRO A 163 1.86 -4.78 3.33
C PRO A 163 1.87 -3.44 4.10
N PHE A 164 2.13 -2.33 3.41
CA PHE A 164 2.17 -1.02 4.01
C PHE A 164 0.79 -0.54 4.51
N SER A 165 -0.20 -0.51 3.62
CA SER A 165 -1.57 -0.10 3.94
C SER A 165 -2.21 -1.00 4.99
N THR A 166 -1.90 -2.29 4.97
CA THR A 166 -2.33 -3.25 5.99
C THR A 166 -1.72 -2.91 7.35
N LEU A 167 -0.40 -2.70 7.43
CA LEU A 167 0.29 -2.39 8.68
C LEU A 167 -0.22 -1.09 9.32
N VAL A 168 -0.40 -0.03 8.52
CA VAL A 168 -0.97 1.24 8.99
C VAL A 168 -2.39 1.06 9.53
N THR A 169 -3.23 0.31 8.81
CA THR A 169 -4.61 0.04 9.21
C THR A 169 -4.67 -0.80 10.49
N THR A 170 -3.77 -1.78 10.64
CA THR A 170 -3.66 -2.57 11.87
C THR A 170 -3.30 -1.69 13.07
N ILE A 171 -2.31 -0.78 12.94
CA ILE A 171 -1.95 0.14 14.02
C ILE A 171 -3.13 1.07 14.36
N TYR A 172 -3.84 1.59 13.35
CA TYR A 172 -5.04 2.40 13.53
C TYR A 172 -6.12 1.66 14.34
N VAL A 173 -6.45 0.42 13.98
CA VAL A 173 -7.47 -0.37 14.68
C VAL A 173 -7.02 -0.70 16.11
N LEU A 174 -5.75 -1.04 16.31
CA LEU A 174 -5.20 -1.32 17.65
C LEU A 174 -5.32 -0.10 18.56
N ILE A 175 -4.93 1.08 18.08
CA ILE A 175 -5.01 2.31 18.88
C ILE A 175 -6.47 2.72 19.11
N MET A 176 -7.34 2.64 18.10
CA MET A 176 -8.72 3.13 18.24
C MET A 176 -9.61 2.21 19.08
N PHE A 177 -9.40 0.88 19.04
CA PHE A 177 -10.32 -0.08 19.66
C PHE A 177 -9.65 -1.01 20.69
N GLY A 178 -8.36 -1.29 20.55
CA GLY A 178 -7.65 -2.18 21.48
C GLY A 178 -7.46 -1.59 22.88
N LEU A 179 -7.48 -0.26 22.99
CA LEU A 179 -7.25 0.44 24.26
C LEU A 179 -8.34 0.18 25.31
N ASP A 180 -9.55 -0.16 24.89
CA ASP A 180 -10.69 -0.42 25.79
C ASP A 180 -10.52 -1.73 26.59
N GLN A 181 -9.72 -2.69 26.08
CA GLN A 181 -9.48 -3.97 26.77
C GLN A 181 -8.19 -4.00 27.59
N GLN A 182 -7.05 -3.53 27.03
CA GLN A 182 -5.74 -3.60 27.69
C GLN A 182 -4.80 -2.45 27.28
N ARG A 183 -4.96 -1.28 27.91
CA ARG A 183 -4.24 -0.03 27.57
C ARG A 183 -2.73 -0.19 27.42
N TRP A 184 -2.03 -0.78 28.40
CA TRP A 184 -0.55 -0.85 28.37
C TRP A 184 -0.01 -1.83 27.32
N TYR A 185 -0.61 -3.02 27.22
CA TYR A 185 -0.20 -4.03 26.24
C TYR A 185 -0.37 -3.51 24.81
N VAL A 186 -1.53 -2.87 24.53
CA VAL A 186 -1.83 -2.33 23.20
C VAL A 186 -0.91 -1.15 22.84
N LEU A 187 -0.55 -0.30 23.80
CA LEU A 187 0.41 0.77 23.56
C LEU A 187 1.82 0.24 23.27
N ILE A 188 2.29 -0.77 24.00
CA ILE A 188 3.59 -1.41 23.73
C ILE A 188 3.59 -2.05 22.34
N LEU A 189 2.52 -2.79 21.99
CA LEU A 189 2.38 -3.42 20.69
C LEU A 189 2.33 -2.39 19.55
N ALA A 190 1.56 -1.30 19.73
CA ALA A 190 1.49 -0.21 18.77
C ALA A 190 2.85 0.49 18.60
N ALA A 191 3.62 0.66 19.68
CA ALA A 191 4.97 1.23 19.60
C ALA A 191 5.92 0.33 18.79
N ILE A 192 5.91 -0.99 19.04
CA ILE A 192 6.71 -1.95 18.28
C ILE A 192 6.33 -1.92 16.79
N LEU A 193 5.03 -1.95 16.47
CA LEU A 193 4.55 -1.91 15.09
C LEU A 193 4.92 -0.58 14.40
N ASN A 194 4.92 0.55 15.11
CA ASN A 194 5.38 1.82 14.57
C ASN A 194 6.89 1.84 14.27
N VAL A 195 7.72 1.22 15.11
CA VAL A 195 9.16 1.05 14.82
C VAL A 195 9.36 0.20 13.58
N ILE A 196 8.61 -0.90 13.45
CA ILE A 196 8.63 -1.76 12.26
C ILE A 196 8.18 -0.97 11.02
N LEU A 197 7.11 -0.18 11.12
CA LEU A 197 6.60 0.66 10.04
C LEU A 197 7.64 1.70 9.60
N ALA A 198 8.31 2.37 10.54
CA ALA A 198 9.35 3.36 10.24
C ALA A 198 10.56 2.71 9.56
N PHE A 199 11.01 1.54 10.04
CA PHE A 199 12.08 0.79 9.39
C PHE A 199 11.66 0.32 8.00
N TYR A 200 10.42 -0.14 7.84
CA TYR A 200 9.88 -0.55 6.55
C TYR A 200 9.82 0.62 5.55
N LEU A 201 9.39 1.80 5.98
CA LEU A 201 9.43 3.04 5.18
C LEU A 201 10.85 3.37 4.74
N TYR A 202 11.81 3.30 5.65
CA TYR A 202 13.21 3.52 5.32
C TYR A 202 13.71 2.52 4.26
N VAL A 203 13.41 1.22 4.39
CA VAL A 203 13.82 0.23 3.39
C VAL A 203 13.10 0.45 2.05
N ALA A 204 11.80 0.71 2.08
CA ALA A 204 10.98 0.91 0.91
C ALA A 204 11.38 2.18 0.13
N HIS A 205 11.78 3.26 0.79
CA HIS A 205 12.11 4.54 0.14
C HIS A 205 13.61 4.73 -0.12
N THR A 206 14.50 4.26 0.75
CA THR A 206 15.94 4.53 0.67
C THR A 206 16.71 3.47 -0.12
N PHE A 207 16.47 2.17 0.13
CA PHE A 207 17.19 1.09 -0.58
C PHE A 207 16.68 0.84 -2.02
N SER A 208 15.52 1.37 -2.36
CA SER A 208 14.85 1.15 -3.65
C SER A 208 15.22 2.13 -4.76
N GLN A 209 16.15 3.04 -4.50
CA GLN A 209 16.70 3.95 -5.49
C GLN A 209 17.20 3.15 -6.70
N GLN A 210 16.72 3.48 -7.91
CA GLN A 210 17.02 2.72 -9.14
C GLN A 210 18.52 2.49 -9.37
N LYS A 211 19.38 3.45 -9.00
CA LYS A 211 20.84 3.32 -9.14
C LYS A 211 21.41 2.23 -8.22
N LEU A 212 20.87 2.08 -7.01
CA LEU A 212 21.26 1.03 -6.07
C LEU A 212 20.68 -0.33 -6.48
N ALA A 213 19.43 -0.34 -6.93
CA ALA A 213 18.73 -1.54 -7.41
C ALA A 213 19.39 -2.15 -8.66
N LYS A 214 19.77 -1.32 -9.65
CA LYS A 214 20.50 -1.76 -10.85
C LYS A 214 21.88 -2.35 -10.52
N LYS A 215 22.52 -1.89 -9.44
CA LYS A 215 23.87 -2.35 -9.04
C LYS A 215 23.85 -3.65 -8.20
N LYS A 216 22.71 -4.05 -7.64
CA LYS A 216 22.60 -5.17 -6.68
C LYS A 216 21.57 -6.26 -7.03
N ALA A 217 20.95 -6.22 -8.21
CA ALA A 217 19.92 -7.21 -8.57
C ALA A 217 20.45 -8.35 -9.46
N PRO A 218 21.03 -9.43 -8.88
CA PRO A 218 20.88 -10.75 -9.45
C PRO A 218 20.11 -11.64 -8.48
N GLY A 219 18.93 -12.11 -8.89
CA GLY A 219 18.19 -13.14 -8.14
C GLY A 219 16.68 -13.15 -8.40
N PRO A 220 16.05 -14.32 -8.54
CA PRO A 220 14.61 -14.45 -8.73
C PRO A 220 13.86 -14.12 -7.42
N GLY A 221 12.98 -13.10 -7.44
CA GLY A 221 12.02 -12.82 -6.35
C GLY A 221 12.22 -11.51 -5.57
N GLY A 222 13.31 -10.78 -5.81
CA GLY A 222 13.62 -9.55 -5.08
C GLY A 222 12.54 -8.46 -5.15
N ILE A 223 12.45 -7.62 -4.10
CA ILE A 223 11.60 -6.40 -4.06
C ILE A 223 11.93 -5.46 -5.24
N TYR A 224 13.15 -5.55 -5.76
CA TYR A 224 13.70 -4.70 -6.80
C TYR A 224 13.72 -5.31 -8.21
N ARG A 225 13.03 -6.45 -8.43
CA ARG A 225 12.97 -7.08 -9.76
C ARG A 225 12.25 -6.13 -10.73
N GLN A 226 12.95 -5.74 -11.79
CA GLN A 226 12.33 -5.05 -12.92
C GLN A 226 11.43 -6.05 -13.67
N CYS A 227 10.30 -5.56 -14.19
CA CYS A 227 9.41 -6.41 -14.99
C CYS A 227 10.23 -6.96 -16.17
N PRO A 228 10.16 -8.29 -16.42
CA PRO A 228 11.03 -8.93 -17.39
C PRO A 228 10.81 -8.25 -18.75
N LYS A 229 11.92 -7.95 -19.44
CA LYS A 229 11.84 -7.87 -20.90
C LYS A 229 11.59 -9.30 -21.36
N ASP A 230 10.50 -9.56 -22.05
CA ASP A 230 10.43 -10.79 -22.83
C ASP A 230 11.62 -10.79 -23.79
N LYS A 231 12.27 -11.95 -23.91
CA LYS A 231 13.41 -12.12 -24.81
C LYS A 231 12.93 -11.73 -26.20
N GLN A 232 13.52 -10.67 -26.74
CA GLN A 232 13.62 -10.55 -28.18
C GLN A 232 14.36 -11.81 -28.62
N ASP A 233 13.73 -12.65 -29.43
CA ASP A 233 14.47 -13.58 -30.25
C ASP A 233 15.52 -12.74 -30.98
N ASP A 234 16.79 -12.92 -30.62
CA ASP A 234 17.93 -12.47 -31.43
C ASP A 234 17.92 -13.31 -32.71
N ASN A 235 16.99 -13.00 -33.61
CA ASN A 235 16.94 -13.51 -34.96
C ASN A 235 16.67 -12.34 -35.90
N ASP A 236 17.60 -11.40 -35.95
CA ASP A 236 17.79 -10.51 -37.09
C ASP A 236 19.20 -9.91 -37.07
N ASN A 237 20.22 -10.77 -37.30
CA ASN A 237 21.34 -10.41 -38.17
C ASN A 237 22.19 -11.67 -38.52
N PRO A 238 22.28 -12.08 -39.81
CA PRO A 238 23.28 -13.01 -40.25
C PRO A 238 24.56 -12.21 -40.51
N ASP A 239 25.51 -12.23 -39.58
CA ASP A 239 26.96 -12.06 -39.83
C ASP A 239 27.69 -11.62 -38.55
N SER A 240 28.10 -12.57 -37.72
CA SER A 240 29.47 -12.57 -37.20
C SER A 240 29.82 -13.95 -36.64
N LYS A 241 30.94 -14.48 -37.14
CA LYS A 241 31.58 -15.74 -36.73
C LYS A 241 32.29 -15.57 -35.38
N SER A 242 32.59 -16.72 -34.77
CA SER A 242 33.53 -17.00 -33.66
C SER A 242 32.99 -16.74 -32.24
N ASP A 243 33.06 -17.66 -31.28
CA ASP A 243 33.70 -18.98 -31.16
C ASP A 243 32.86 -19.89 -30.25
N ALA A 244 32.78 -21.16 -30.60
CA ALA A 244 32.04 -22.18 -29.86
C ALA A 244 32.86 -22.76 -28.69
N ALA A 245 32.22 -22.91 -27.53
CA ALA A 245 32.62 -23.77 -26.41
C ALA A 245 31.33 -24.33 -25.76
N PRO A 246 31.34 -25.54 -25.17
CA PRO A 246 30.51 -26.66 -25.63
C PRO A 246 29.18 -26.84 -24.88
N ALA A 247 28.27 -27.54 -25.53
CA ALA A 247 26.93 -27.90 -25.04
C ALA A 247 26.94 -28.79 -23.78
N PRO A 248 25.95 -28.68 -22.89
CA PRO A 248 25.58 -29.76 -21.98
C PRO A 248 24.74 -30.81 -22.72
N GLU A 249 25.03 -32.09 -22.46
CA GLU A 249 24.39 -33.27 -23.04
C GLU A 249 22.86 -33.30 -22.85
N PRO A 250 22.09 -33.90 -23.78
CA PRO A 250 20.64 -33.99 -23.68
C PRO A 250 20.23 -35.17 -22.78
N THR A 251 19.48 -34.89 -21.72
CA THR A 251 18.74 -35.90 -20.96
C THR A 251 17.65 -36.50 -21.85
N GLU A 252 17.69 -37.82 -22.04
CA GLU A 252 16.71 -38.60 -22.80
C GLU A 252 15.26 -38.32 -22.36
N ALA A 253 14.40 -38.13 -23.35
CA ALA A 253 12.95 -38.06 -23.18
C ALA A 253 12.39 -39.45 -22.85
N ILE A 254 11.59 -39.54 -21.79
CA ILE A 254 10.76 -40.72 -21.50
C ILE A 254 9.58 -40.72 -22.49
N PRO A 255 9.37 -41.75 -23.33
CA PRO A 255 8.22 -41.83 -24.20
C PRO A 255 6.97 -42.21 -23.41
N VAL A 256 5.92 -41.40 -23.54
CA VAL A 256 4.55 -41.76 -23.18
C VAL A 256 3.99 -42.56 -24.34
N ASP A 257 3.72 -43.86 -24.15
CA ASP A 257 2.60 -44.58 -24.75
C ASP A 257 2.55 -46.06 -24.29
N ALA A 258 1.53 -46.41 -23.52
CA ALA A 258 0.98 -47.77 -23.46
C ALA A 258 -0.54 -47.71 -23.15
N PRO A 259 -1.38 -48.46 -23.88
CA PRO A 259 -2.85 -48.35 -23.83
C PRO A 259 -3.45 -49.09 -22.62
N PRO A 260 -4.75 -48.87 -22.30
CA PRO A 260 -5.36 -49.47 -21.12
C PRO A 260 -5.70 -50.94 -21.38
N ALA A 261 -5.41 -51.80 -20.40
CA ALA A 261 -5.90 -53.17 -20.37
C ALA A 261 -6.64 -53.42 -19.05
N TYR A 262 -7.96 -53.59 -19.20
CA TYR A 262 -9.00 -54.17 -18.33
C TYR A 262 -8.91 -54.02 -16.81
#